data_AF-A0A385YVM4-F1
#
_entry.id   AF-A0A385YVM4-F1
#
_cell.length_a   1.000
_cell.length_b   1.000
_cell.length_c   1.000
_cell.angle_alpha   90.00
_cell.angle_beta   90.00
_cell.angle_gamma   90.00
#
_symmetry.space_group_name_H-M   'P 1'
#
loop_
_entity.id
_entity.type
_entity.pdbx_description
1 polymer ?
#
loop_
_entity_poly.entity_id
_entity_poly.type
_entity_poly.pdbx_seq_one_letter_code
_entity_poly.pdbx_strand_id
1 'polypeptide(L)'
;MLLGSIIYLKANPPLEANGISFYPDDKTKRVIEITNFGLANINLENVLVNGNNSENVELGISRTNHMVVGAGLDKDPYITFHKINELEIHPALPLDELNELNEMDDRRIIKHYGLRTFGNEVPEKITIKYTYLFIPYSLDVDVTE
;
A
#
# COMPACT_ATOMS: atom_id res chain seq x y z
N MET A 1 7.11 31.07 0.69
CA MET A 1 7.35 29.75 1.28
C MET A 1 6.23 28.75 0.99
N LEU A 2 4.97 29.04 1.36
CA LEU A 2 3.85 28.09 1.22
C LEU A 2 3.66 27.51 -0.21
N LEU A 3 3.74 28.37 -1.24
CA LEU A 3 3.62 27.95 -2.64
C LEU A 3 4.76 27.01 -3.06
N GLY A 4 5.99 27.29 -2.61
CA GLY A 4 7.15 26.44 -2.87
C GLY A 4 7.03 25.08 -2.20
N SER A 5 6.52 25.03 -0.97
CA SER A 5 6.23 23.77 -0.26
C SER A 5 5.17 22.94 -0.98
N ILE A 6 4.08 23.55 -1.47
CA ILE A 6 3.04 22.84 -2.23
C ILE A 6 3.60 22.29 -3.55
N ILE A 7 4.41 23.08 -4.28
CA ILE A 7 5.04 22.62 -5.53
C ILE A 7 5.99 21.45 -5.25
N TYR A 8 6.82 21.55 -4.21
CA TYR A 8 7.73 20.48 -3.81
C TYR A 8 6.97 19.20 -3.47
N LEU A 9 5.90 19.29 -2.69
CA LEU A 9 5.07 18.13 -2.33
C LEU A 9 4.38 17.50 -3.54
N LYS A 10 3.95 18.29 -4.53
CA LYS A 10 3.36 17.73 -5.77
C LYS A 10 4.40 17.07 -6.67
N ALA A 11 5.63 17.60 -6.69
CA ALA A 11 6.73 17.04 -7.46
C ALA A 11 7.31 15.78 -6.84
N ASN A 12 7.09 15.55 -5.54
CA ASN A 12 7.57 14.37 -4.80
C ASN A 12 6.39 13.70 -4.07
N PRO A 13 5.51 12.98 -4.79
CA PRO A 13 4.43 12.21 -4.17
C PRO A 13 5.01 11.20 -3.17
N PRO A 14 4.43 11.05 -1.96
CA PRO A 14 5.04 10.28 -0.89
C PRO A 14 4.80 8.77 -0.95
N LEU A 15 3.86 8.30 -1.77
CA LEU A 15 3.49 6.89 -1.85
C LEU A 15 4.21 6.24 -3.02
N GLU A 16 4.88 5.12 -2.76
CA GLU A 16 5.56 4.32 -3.77
C GLU A 16 5.07 2.86 -3.73
N ALA A 17 5.15 2.18 -4.88
CA ALA A 17 4.88 0.75 -5.01
C ALA A 17 6.21 -0.01 -5.11
N ASN A 18 6.43 -0.99 -4.25
CA ASN A 18 7.74 -1.67 -4.11
C ASN A 18 7.75 -3.14 -4.51
N GLY A 19 6.59 -3.71 -4.85
CA GLY A 19 6.48 -5.09 -5.29
C GLY A 19 5.06 -5.46 -5.67
N ILE A 20 4.92 -6.52 -6.46
CA ILE A 20 3.62 -7.03 -6.93
C ILE A 20 3.58 -8.55 -6.70
N SER A 21 2.52 -9.03 -6.06
CA SER A 21 2.17 -10.45 -6.01
C SER A 21 1.16 -10.79 -7.09
N PHE A 22 1.46 -11.88 -7.79
CA PHE A 22 0.56 -12.55 -8.73
C PHE A 22 0.04 -13.85 -8.10
N TYR A 23 -1.19 -14.21 -8.46
CA TYR A 23 -1.85 -15.41 -7.95
C TYR A 23 -2.12 -16.35 -9.13
N PRO A 24 -1.35 -17.46 -9.26
CA PRO A 24 -1.52 -18.39 -10.39
C PRO A 24 -2.93 -18.99 -10.48
N ASP A 25 -3.56 -19.20 -9.32
CA ASP A 25 -4.91 -19.77 -9.21
C ASP A 25 -6.03 -18.72 -9.41
N ASP A 26 -5.71 -17.43 -9.35
CA ASP A 26 -6.65 -16.33 -9.57
C ASP A 26 -5.95 -15.13 -10.23
N LYS A 27 -6.00 -15.11 -11.57
CA LYS A 27 -5.38 -14.06 -12.37
C LYS A 27 -6.00 -12.68 -12.18
N THR A 28 -7.17 -12.57 -11.54
CA THR A 28 -7.81 -11.28 -11.24
C THR A 28 -7.28 -10.66 -9.96
N LYS A 29 -6.60 -11.45 -9.12
CA LYS A 29 -6.05 -11.01 -7.84
C LYS A 29 -4.65 -10.43 -7.99
N ARG A 30 -4.42 -9.26 -7.41
CA ARG A 30 -3.11 -8.62 -7.27
C ARG A 30 -2.94 -8.10 -5.85
N VAL A 31 -1.70 -8.15 -5.35
CA VAL A 31 -1.31 -7.38 -4.16
C VAL A 31 -0.12 -6.52 -4.54
N ILE A 32 -0.20 -5.22 -4.25
CA ILE A 32 0.88 -4.26 -4.46
C ILE A 32 1.43 -3.87 -3.10
N GLU A 33 2.72 -4.08 -2.84
CA GLU A 33 3.35 -3.49 -1.66
C GLU A 33 3.42 -1.99 -1.82
N ILE A 34 2.95 -1.25 -0.82
CA ILE A 34 2.96 0.21 -0.82
C ILE A 34 3.71 0.74 0.39
N THR A 35 4.51 1.77 0.17
CA THR A 35 5.31 2.41 1.21
C THR A 35 5.12 3.92 1.17
N ASN A 36 4.89 4.50 2.34
CA ASN A 36 4.80 5.95 2.52
C ASN A 36 6.18 6.50 2.92
N PHE A 37 6.90 7.13 2.01
CA PHE A 37 8.16 7.84 2.28
C PHE A 37 7.95 9.30 2.69
N GLY A 38 6.69 9.72 2.90
CA GLY A 38 6.35 11.02 3.44
C GLY A 38 6.63 11.14 4.94
N LEU A 39 6.36 12.33 5.48
CA LEU A 39 6.54 12.67 6.90
C LEU A 39 5.23 12.63 7.70
N ALA A 40 4.12 12.28 7.05
CA ALA A 40 2.79 12.25 7.63
C ALA A 40 1.99 11.07 7.08
N ASN A 41 0.87 10.77 7.72
CA ASN A 41 0.01 9.67 7.33
C ASN A 41 -0.67 9.91 5.97
N ILE A 42 -0.93 8.83 5.25
CA ILE A 42 -1.69 8.82 3.99
C ILE A 42 -3.06 8.21 4.25
N ASN A 43 -4.09 8.85 3.70
CA ASN A 43 -5.46 8.34 3.67
C ASN A 43 -5.75 7.77 2.28
N LEU A 44 -6.07 6.48 2.18
CA LEU A 44 -6.52 5.88 0.93
C LEU A 44 -7.98 6.25 0.67
N GLU A 45 -8.27 6.71 -0.54
CA GLU A 45 -9.60 7.20 -0.91
C GLU A 45 -10.33 6.24 -1.82
N ASN A 46 -9.65 5.75 -2.87
CA ASN A 46 -10.25 4.91 -3.88
C ASN A 46 -9.16 4.17 -4.68
N VAL A 47 -9.53 3.07 -5.30
CA VAL A 47 -8.65 2.29 -6.16
C VAL A 47 -9.38 1.97 -7.45
N LEU A 48 -8.71 2.24 -8.56
CA LEU A 48 -9.19 1.90 -9.88
C LEU A 48 -8.43 0.70 -10.42
N VAL A 49 -9.14 -0.26 -10.97
CA VAL A 49 -8.59 -1.37 -11.76
C VAL A 49 -8.98 -1.11 -13.21
N ASN A 50 -7.99 -1.05 -14.10
CA ASN A 50 -8.17 -0.75 -15.52
C ASN A 50 -9.02 0.52 -15.79
N GLY A 51 -8.95 1.50 -14.88
CA GLY A 51 -9.70 2.76 -14.94
C GLY A 51 -11.10 2.74 -14.33
N ASN A 52 -11.62 1.57 -13.92
CA ASN A 52 -12.92 1.42 -13.27
C ASN A 52 -12.76 1.36 -11.75
N ASN A 53 -13.76 1.85 -10.99
CA ASN A 53 -13.77 1.66 -9.54
C ASN A 53 -13.75 0.17 -9.21
N SER A 54 -12.82 -0.26 -8.37
CA SER A 54 -12.82 -1.64 -7.88
C SER A 54 -13.74 -1.77 -6.67
N GLU A 55 -14.62 -2.77 -6.70
CA GLU A 55 -15.53 -3.07 -5.58
C GLU A 55 -14.84 -3.87 -4.48
N ASN A 56 -13.79 -4.63 -4.81
CA ASN A 56 -13.08 -5.47 -3.86
C ASN A 56 -11.62 -5.03 -3.73
N VAL A 57 -11.40 -4.21 -2.71
CA VAL A 57 -10.12 -3.62 -2.39
C VAL A 57 -9.91 -3.69 -0.90
N GLU A 58 -8.74 -4.18 -0.49
CA GLU A 58 -8.39 -4.29 0.91
C GLU A 58 -6.99 -3.77 1.16
N LEU A 59 -6.80 -3.14 2.32
CA LEU A 59 -5.50 -2.78 2.85
C LEU A 59 -5.00 -3.94 3.72
N GLY A 60 -4.03 -4.67 3.19
CA GLY A 60 -3.26 -5.64 3.95
C GLY A 60 -2.22 -4.93 4.82
N ILE A 61 -2.10 -5.37 6.07
CA ILE A 61 -1.09 -4.89 7.01
C ILE A 61 -0.33 -6.06 7.60
N SER A 62 0.97 -5.89 7.81
CA SER A 62 1.82 -6.82 8.55
C SER A 62 2.47 -6.14 9.74
N ARG A 63 2.52 -6.85 10.86
CA ARG A 63 3.24 -6.43 12.08
C ARG A 63 4.51 -7.24 12.33
N THR A 64 4.92 -8.02 11.33
CA THR A 64 6.14 -8.84 11.34
C THR A 64 7.04 -8.40 10.18
N ASN A 65 8.18 -9.08 9.98
CA ASN A 65 9.09 -8.79 8.87
C ASN A 65 8.56 -9.32 7.52
N HIS A 66 7.44 -10.04 7.52
CA HIS A 66 6.82 -10.47 6.29
C HIS A 66 6.13 -9.28 5.64
N MET A 67 6.69 -8.81 4.52
CA MET A 67 6.08 -7.81 3.66
C MET A 67 4.72 -8.29 3.16
N VAL A 68 3.81 -7.37 2.85
CA VAL A 68 2.49 -7.71 2.29
C VAL A 68 2.62 -7.92 0.77
N VAL A 69 3.54 -8.79 0.37
CA VAL A 69 3.85 -9.16 -1.02
C VAL A 69 4.57 -10.52 -1.01
N GLY A 70 4.63 -11.18 -2.16
CA GLY A 70 5.07 -12.56 -2.29
C GLY A 70 3.95 -13.57 -2.06
N ALA A 71 4.33 -14.76 -1.61
CA ALA A 71 3.47 -15.94 -1.49
C ALA A 71 2.95 -16.13 -0.06
N GLY A 72 1.80 -16.81 0.06
CA GLY A 72 1.28 -17.22 1.36
C GLY A 72 0.63 -16.10 2.20
N LEU A 73 0.34 -14.94 1.61
CA LEU A 73 -0.30 -13.81 2.29
C LEU A 73 -1.63 -14.19 2.96
N ASP A 74 -2.45 -15.04 2.32
CA ASP A 74 -3.71 -15.53 2.88
C ASP A 74 -3.53 -16.56 4.02
N LYS A 75 -2.31 -17.10 4.19
CA LYS A 75 -1.99 -18.13 5.19
C LYS A 75 -1.18 -17.59 6.35
N ASP A 76 -0.68 -16.36 6.26
CA ASP A 76 0.09 -15.74 7.34
C ASP A 76 -0.86 -15.16 8.39
N PRO A 77 -0.86 -15.67 9.64
CA PRO A 77 -1.75 -15.20 10.69
C PRO A 77 -1.47 -13.76 11.15
N TYR A 78 -0.34 -13.18 10.76
CA TYR A 78 0.08 -11.81 11.10
C TYR A 78 -0.16 -10.81 9.96
N ILE A 79 -0.64 -11.28 8.81
CA ILE A 79 -1.14 -10.43 7.74
C ILE A 79 -2.66 -10.40 7.83
N THR A 80 -3.20 -9.19 7.97
CA THR A 80 -4.64 -8.98 8.08
C THR A 80 -5.08 -7.99 7.01
N PHE A 81 -6.25 -8.23 6.42
CA PHE A 81 -6.81 -7.39 5.37
C PHE A 81 -8.03 -6.64 5.91
N HIS A 82 -8.03 -5.32 5.68
CA HIS A 82 -9.02 -4.37 6.20
C HIS A 82 -9.60 -3.55 5.06
N LYS A 83 -10.69 -2.82 5.29
CA LYS A 83 -11.14 -1.85 4.27
C LYS A 83 -10.11 -0.72 4.16
N ILE A 84 -9.94 -0.19 2.95
CA ILE A 84 -8.92 0.83 2.67
C ILE A 84 -9.07 2.13 3.48
N ASN A 85 -10.27 2.42 3.99
CA ASN A 85 -10.58 3.61 4.79
C ASN A 85 -10.62 3.36 6.30
N GLU A 86 -10.32 2.14 6.76
CA GLU A 86 -10.30 1.81 8.19
C GLU A 86 -8.98 2.20 8.86
N LEU A 87 -7.88 2.27 8.09
CA LEU A 87 -6.54 2.55 8.58
C LEU A 87 -5.81 3.54 7.68
N GLU A 88 -4.99 4.39 8.28
CA GLU A 88 -4.05 5.23 7.55
C GLU A 88 -2.74 4.47 7.27
N ILE A 89 -2.02 4.84 6.22
CA ILE A 89 -0.67 4.33 5.94
C ILE A 89 0.34 5.25 6.62
N HIS A 90 0.97 4.73 7.67
CA HIS A 90 2.01 5.47 8.39
C HIS A 90 3.29 5.60 7.57
N PRO A 91 4.09 6.66 7.79
CA PRO A 91 5.43 6.77 7.26
C PRO A 91 6.26 5.52 7.50
N ALA A 92 7.11 5.19 6.53
CA ALA A 92 8.09 4.13 6.66
C ALA A 92 9.02 4.44 7.84
N LEU A 93 9.25 3.42 8.66
CA LEU A 93 10.19 3.53 9.77
C LEU A 93 11.63 3.60 9.22
N PRO A 94 12.52 4.37 9.86
CA PRO A 94 13.95 4.28 9.61
C PRO A 94 14.43 2.82 9.75
N LEU A 95 15.41 2.41 8.94
CA LEU A 95 15.89 1.02 8.91
C LEU A 95 16.36 0.53 10.28
N ASP A 96 17.06 1.36 11.05
CA ASP A 96 17.56 1.01 12.38
C ASP A 96 16.40 0.74 13.36
N GLU A 97 15.37 1.59 13.36
CA GLU A 97 14.16 1.40 14.18
C GLU A 97 13.38 0.15 13.75
N LEU A 98 13.24 -0.08 12.44
CA LEU A 98 12.60 -1.29 11.93
C LEU A 98 13.36 -2.55 12.40
N ASN A 99 14.70 -2.54 12.35
CA ASN A 99 15.53 -3.65 12.82
C ASN A 99 15.34 -3.90 14.32
N GLU A 100 15.36 -2.86 15.16
CA GLU A 100 15.12 -2.99 16.60
C GLU A 100 13.74 -3.60 16.89
N LEU A 101 12.68 -3.11 16.23
CA LEU A 101 11.33 -3.65 16.39
C LEU A 101 11.20 -5.10 15.89
N ASN A 102 12.04 -5.50 14.95
CA ASN A 102 12.10 -6.86 14.44
C ASN A 102 12.81 -7.80 15.42
N GLU A 103 13.93 -7.36 16.01
CA GLU A 103 14.63 -8.10 17.06
C GLU A 103 13.77 -8.29 18.31
N MET A 104 12.98 -7.28 18.67
CA MET A 104 12.06 -7.33 19.81
C MET A 104 10.76 -8.12 19.55
N ASP A 105 10.50 -8.53 18.30
CA ASP A 105 9.21 -9.09 17.87
C ASP A 105 8.03 -8.19 18.30
N ASP A 106 8.18 -6.87 18.16
CA ASP A 106 7.11 -5.94 18.54
C ASP A 106 6.00 -5.96 17.49
N ARG A 107 4.89 -6.59 17.87
CA ARG A 107 3.70 -6.77 17.04
C ARG A 107 2.62 -5.73 17.30
N ARG A 108 2.94 -4.62 17.97
CA ARG A 108 1.98 -3.51 18.17
C ARG A 108 1.99 -2.55 16.99
N ILE A 109 3.14 -2.42 16.34
CA ILE A 109 3.38 -1.48 15.24
C ILE A 109 3.17 -2.19 13.89
N ILE A 110 2.53 -1.50 12.96
CA ILE A 110 2.41 -1.96 11.57
C ILE A 110 3.71 -1.61 10.85
N LYS A 111 4.32 -2.61 10.22
CA LYS A 111 5.64 -2.52 9.59
C LYS A 111 5.53 -2.47 8.07
N HIS A 112 4.56 -3.18 7.50
CA HIS A 112 4.35 -3.25 6.05
C HIS A 112 2.89 -3.10 5.69
N TYR A 113 2.66 -2.52 4.51
CA TYR A 113 1.34 -2.32 3.92
C TYR A 113 1.31 -2.90 2.52
N GLY A 114 0.17 -3.45 2.13
CA GLY A 114 -0.07 -3.89 0.76
C GLY A 114 -1.50 -3.63 0.36
N LEU A 115 -1.72 -3.22 -0.88
CA LEU A 115 -3.03 -3.01 -1.44
C LEU A 115 -3.44 -4.24 -2.24
N ARG A 116 -4.51 -4.90 -1.79
CA ARG A 116 -5.08 -6.07 -2.47
C ARG A 116 -6.26 -5.67 -3.32
N THR A 117 -6.29 -6.14 -4.56
CA THR A 117 -7.44 -6.06 -5.46
C THR A 117 -7.76 -7.44 -6.00
N PHE A 118 -9.04 -7.71 -6.24
CA PHE A 118 -9.55 -8.95 -6.84
C PHE A 118 -10.92 -8.70 -7.47
N GLY A 119 -11.36 -9.55 -8.41
CA GLY A 119 -12.66 -9.32 -9.02
C GLY A 119 -12.86 -10.06 -10.34
N ASN A 120 -13.43 -9.36 -11.32
CA ASN A 120 -13.93 -9.98 -12.55
C ASN A 120 -13.02 -9.76 -13.77
N GLU A 121 -12.03 -8.88 -13.66
CA GLU A 121 -11.08 -8.59 -14.74
C GLU A 121 -9.64 -8.79 -14.29
N VAL A 122 -8.76 -9.14 -15.23
CA VAL A 122 -7.33 -9.22 -14.99
C VAL A 122 -6.77 -7.80 -14.95
N PRO A 123 -6.16 -7.37 -13.83
CA PRO A 123 -5.59 -6.04 -13.75
C PRO A 123 -4.36 -5.92 -14.67
N GLU A 124 -4.37 -4.90 -15.52
CA GLU A 124 -3.20 -4.42 -16.28
C GLU A 124 -2.64 -3.16 -15.61
N LYS A 125 -3.54 -2.29 -15.13
CA LYS A 125 -3.20 -1.06 -14.42
C LYS A 125 -4.03 -0.91 -13.16
N ILE A 126 -3.37 -0.56 -12.05
CA ILE A 126 -4.00 -0.16 -10.80
C ILE A 126 -3.67 1.29 -10.49
N THR A 127 -4.69 2.13 -10.29
CA THR A 127 -4.54 3.52 -9.86
C THR A 127 -4.99 3.65 -8.41
N ILE A 128 -4.06 4.02 -7.53
CA ILE A 128 -4.30 4.23 -6.09
C ILE A 128 -4.52 5.72 -5.87
N LYS A 129 -5.74 6.11 -5.48
CA LYS A 129 -6.08 7.49 -5.13
C LYS A 129 -5.97 7.67 -3.63
N TYR A 130 -5.26 8.72 -3.22
CA TYR A 130 -4.99 8.97 -1.81
C TYR A 130 -4.86 10.46 -1.51
N THR A 131 -5.02 10.80 -0.24
CA THR A 131 -4.80 12.15 0.28
C THR A 131 -3.57 12.15 1.18
N TYR A 132 -2.69 13.14 0.98
CA TYR A 132 -1.55 13.40 1.85
C TYR A 132 -1.49 14.89 2.17
N LEU A 133 -1.51 15.25 3.46
CA LEU A 133 -1.55 16.65 3.92
C LEU A 133 -2.66 17.47 3.21
N PHE A 134 -3.85 16.89 3.06
CA PHE A 134 -5.02 17.47 2.36
C PHE A 134 -4.85 17.70 0.86
N ILE A 135 -3.75 17.22 0.26
CA ILE A 135 -3.51 17.29 -1.18
C ILE A 135 -3.87 15.93 -1.80
N PRO A 136 -4.72 15.90 -2.84
CA PRO A 136 -5.03 14.66 -3.54
C PRO A 136 -3.89 14.25 -4.48
N TYR A 137 -3.60 12.96 -4.48
CA TYR A 137 -2.60 12.32 -5.34
C TYR A 137 -3.17 11.08 -6.02
N SER A 138 -2.41 10.58 -6.99
CA SER A 138 -2.67 9.29 -7.62
C SER A 138 -1.33 8.61 -7.91
N LEU A 139 -1.25 7.33 -7.57
CA LEU A 139 -0.14 6.46 -7.92
C LEU A 139 -0.66 5.45 -8.96
N ASP A 140 -0.08 5.48 -10.15
CA ASP A 140 -0.38 4.53 -11.22
C ASP A 140 0.67 3.41 -11.20
N VAL A 141 0.20 2.16 -11.18
CA VAL A 141 1.05 0.97 -11.15
C VAL A 141 0.67 0.06 -12.31
N ASP A 142 1.64 -0.28 -13.15
CA ASP A 142 1.52 -1.36 -14.14
C ASP A 142 1.66 -2.69 -13.40
N VAL A 143 0.66 -3.56 -13.54
CA VAL A 143 0.55 -4.84 -12.83
C VAL A 143 0.33 -6.02 -13.77
N THR A 144 0.80 -5.84 -15.01
CA THR A 144 0.89 -6.91 -16.00
C THR A 144 1.94 -7.93 -15.57
N GLU A 145 1.65 -9.23 -15.77
CA GLU A 145 2.56 -10.34 -15.46
C GLU A 145 3.59 -10.56 -16.59
#